data_AF-A0A8S9Y7U7-F1
#
_entry.id   AF-A0A8S9Y7U7-F1
#
_cell.length_a   1.000
_cell.length_b   1.000
_cell.length_c   1.000
_cell.angle_alpha   90.00
_cell.angle_beta   90.00
_cell.angle_gamma   90.00
#
_symmetry.space_group_name_H-M   'P 1'
#
loop_
_entity.id
_entity.type
_entity.pdbx_description
1 polymer ?
#
loop_
_entity_poly.entity_id
_entity_poly.type
_entity_poly.pdbx_seq_one_letter_code
_entity_poly.pdbx_strand_id
1 'polypeptide(L)'
;MYKQCTYMCYSLNSLKKVVNIQTEQFRSTLLSSGFNECILLFSDLPDIDIEKCVQDSRQYYNETPRSITYRKHDLNEDESIFLFGMDSLAIPLKCLQDEVSPRISVKELTHLVLNPATRSKTIIIDVRDQALYKKQSLIGSINMPLLDKIDSKGDHLKLNLPLLLTHQGKTMIVAGDDMQTVSSVCRQLVSSGFPKVCSLNGNVTSPATIELLR
;
A
#
# COMPACT_ATOMS: atom_id res chain seq x y z
N MET A 1 23.39 18.43 -14.61
CA MET A 1 23.08 16.99 -14.53
C MET A 1 22.28 16.56 -13.28
N TYR A 2 22.05 17.44 -12.29
CA TYR A 2 21.28 17.12 -11.06
C TYR A 2 19.78 17.46 -11.11
N LYS A 3 19.28 18.05 -12.21
CA LYS A 3 17.85 18.43 -12.35
C LYS A 3 16.99 17.40 -13.10
N GLN A 4 17.60 16.35 -13.64
CA GLN A 4 16.89 15.31 -14.42
C GLN A 4 16.46 14.12 -13.55
N CYS A 5 17.09 13.91 -12.39
CA CYS A 5 16.65 12.88 -11.42
C CYS A 5 15.38 13.25 -10.66
N THR A 6 15.05 14.54 -10.53
CA THR A 6 13.84 14.97 -9.79
C THR A 6 12.57 14.70 -10.59
N TYR A 7 12.64 14.70 -11.92
CA TYR A 7 11.49 14.36 -12.79
C TYR A 7 11.25 12.84 -12.90
N MET A 8 12.23 12.00 -12.58
CA MET A 8 12.01 10.55 -12.48
C MET A 8 11.14 10.19 -11.27
N CYS A 9 11.17 10.96 -10.18
CA CYS A 9 10.36 10.65 -9.00
C CYS A 9 8.85 10.82 -9.19
N TYR A 10 8.39 11.67 -10.10
CA TYR A 10 6.96 11.91 -10.33
C TYR A 10 6.31 10.94 -11.34
N SER A 11 7.12 10.26 -12.15
CA SER A 11 6.66 9.21 -13.10
C SER A 11 6.77 7.79 -12.51
N LEU A 12 7.20 7.66 -11.25
CA LEU A 12 7.57 6.37 -10.65
C LEU A 12 6.40 5.46 -10.26
N ASN A 13 5.14 5.92 -10.20
CA ASN A 13 4.04 5.03 -9.79
C ASN A 13 3.64 4.00 -10.86
N SER A 14 3.86 4.28 -12.16
CA SER A 14 3.65 3.27 -13.22
C SER A 14 4.95 2.55 -13.61
N LEU A 15 6.10 3.22 -13.50
CA LEU A 15 7.41 2.59 -13.69
C LEU A 15 7.73 1.57 -12.58
N LYS A 16 7.34 1.81 -11.33
CA LYS A 16 7.46 0.80 -10.26
C LYS A 16 6.68 -0.48 -10.56
N LYS A 17 5.57 -0.41 -11.32
CA LYS A 17 4.79 -1.61 -11.67
C LYS A 17 5.47 -2.45 -12.74
N VAL A 18 5.92 -1.81 -13.83
CA VAL A 18 6.63 -2.50 -14.91
C VAL A 18 7.98 -3.04 -14.43
N VAL A 19 8.72 -2.25 -13.64
CA VAL A 19 9.96 -2.70 -13.01
C VAL A 19 9.66 -3.90 -12.11
N ASN A 20 8.69 -3.83 -11.19
CA ASN A 20 8.40 -4.95 -10.27
C ASN A 20 8.06 -6.26 -11.00
N ILE A 21 7.35 -6.22 -12.14
CA ILE A 21 6.99 -7.43 -12.90
C ILE A 21 8.19 -8.04 -13.62
N GLN A 22 9.04 -7.19 -14.20
CA GLN A 22 10.32 -7.64 -14.75
C GLN A 22 11.23 -8.19 -13.64
N THR A 23 11.27 -7.54 -12.47
CA THR A 23 12.04 -8.01 -11.31
C THR A 23 11.49 -9.32 -10.76
N GLU A 24 10.18 -9.58 -10.81
CA GLU A 24 9.60 -10.86 -10.38
C GLU A 24 10.09 -12.03 -11.26
N GLN A 25 10.24 -11.85 -12.57
CA GLN A 25 10.79 -12.90 -13.45
C GLN A 25 12.25 -13.26 -13.10
N PHE A 26 13.00 -12.34 -12.47
CA PHE A 26 14.39 -12.55 -12.04
C PHE A 26 14.56 -12.61 -10.52
N ARG A 27 13.46 -12.60 -9.76
CA ARG A 27 13.50 -12.37 -8.31
C ARG A 27 14.31 -13.42 -7.57
N SER A 28 14.10 -14.69 -7.88
CA SER A 28 14.84 -15.79 -7.28
C SER A 28 16.34 -15.66 -7.53
N THR A 29 16.72 -15.35 -8.77
CA THR A 29 18.12 -15.13 -9.18
C THR A 29 18.70 -13.93 -8.45
N LEU A 30 18.04 -12.77 -8.49
CA LEU A 30 18.46 -11.53 -7.82
C LEU A 30 18.64 -11.70 -6.31
N LEU A 31 17.74 -12.43 -5.65
CA LEU A 31 17.83 -12.68 -4.20
C LEU A 31 18.95 -13.67 -3.84
N SER A 32 19.38 -14.50 -4.79
CA SER A 32 20.48 -15.46 -4.60
C SER A 32 21.85 -14.93 -5.03
N SER A 33 21.89 -13.83 -5.79
CA SER A 33 23.11 -13.27 -6.38
C SER A 33 23.76 -12.19 -5.51
N GLY A 34 25.09 -12.08 -5.62
CA GLY A 34 25.85 -10.99 -5.01
C GLY A 34 25.67 -9.65 -5.74
N PHE A 35 25.98 -8.53 -5.09
CA PHE A 35 25.79 -7.19 -5.67
C PHE A 35 26.43 -7.00 -7.07
N ASN A 36 27.67 -7.45 -7.23
CA ASN A 36 28.38 -7.34 -8.51
C ASN A 36 27.77 -8.24 -9.60
N GLU A 37 27.25 -9.40 -9.23
CA GLU A 37 26.57 -10.31 -10.15
C GLU A 37 25.23 -9.72 -10.60
N CYS A 38 24.49 -9.06 -9.71
CA CYS A 38 23.27 -8.34 -10.07
C CYS A 38 23.53 -7.20 -11.07
N ILE A 39 24.67 -6.48 -10.96
CA ILE A 39 25.04 -5.45 -11.94
C ILE A 39 25.24 -6.06 -13.32
N LEU A 40 25.94 -7.18 -13.41
CA LEU A 40 26.14 -7.91 -14.67
C LEU A 40 24.82 -8.45 -15.22
N LEU A 41 23.98 -9.04 -14.36
CA LEU A 41 22.66 -9.54 -14.72
C LEU A 41 21.77 -8.45 -15.35
N PHE A 42 21.77 -7.24 -14.79
CA PHE A 42 21.02 -6.11 -15.37
C PHE A 42 21.67 -5.52 -16.63
N SER A 43 22.99 -5.69 -16.79
CA SER A 43 23.72 -5.20 -17.97
C SER A 43 23.51 -6.10 -19.19
N ASP A 44 23.43 -7.41 -18.96
CA ASP A 44 23.25 -8.41 -20.01
C ASP A 44 21.79 -8.56 -20.46
N LEU A 45 20.83 -7.94 -19.74
CA LEU A 45 19.39 -7.97 -20.00
C LEU A 45 18.90 -9.41 -20.32
N PRO A 46 18.69 -10.26 -19.30
CA PRO A 46 18.23 -11.63 -19.50
C PRO A 46 16.92 -11.67 -20.31
N ASP A 47 16.70 -12.77 -21.03
CA ASP A 47 15.52 -12.96 -21.88
C ASP A 47 14.22 -12.76 -21.07
N ILE A 48 13.55 -11.63 -21.31
CA ILE A 48 12.27 -11.29 -20.67
C ILE A 48 11.15 -11.87 -21.52
N ASP A 49 10.28 -12.66 -20.90
CA ASP A 49 9.02 -13.03 -21.53
C ASP A 49 8.08 -11.81 -21.51
N ILE A 50 8.07 -11.08 -22.62
CA ILE A 50 7.28 -9.86 -22.79
C ILE A 50 5.79 -10.16 -22.71
N GLU A 51 5.33 -11.28 -23.26
CA GLU A 51 3.90 -11.62 -23.26
C GLU A 51 3.42 -11.87 -21.83
N LYS A 52 4.16 -12.70 -21.09
CA LYS A 52 3.89 -12.94 -19.67
C LYS A 52 3.98 -11.64 -18.86
N CYS A 53 4.98 -10.81 -19.11
CA CYS A 53 5.13 -9.50 -18.45
C CYS A 53 3.90 -8.61 -18.68
N VAL A 54 3.36 -8.57 -19.91
CA VAL A 54 2.17 -7.79 -20.24
C VAL A 54 0.93 -8.38 -19.55
N GLN A 55 0.75 -9.70 -19.59
CA GLN A 55 -0.37 -10.38 -18.94
C GLN A 55 -0.37 -10.12 -17.42
N ASP A 56 0.76 -10.35 -16.76
CA ASP A 56 0.96 -10.10 -15.33
C ASP A 56 0.72 -8.61 -15.00
N SER A 57 1.19 -7.69 -15.85
CA SER A 57 0.99 -6.25 -15.64
C SER A 57 -0.47 -5.84 -15.64
N ARG A 58 -1.27 -6.41 -16.53
CA ARG A 58 -2.71 -6.15 -16.59
C ARG A 58 -3.40 -6.71 -15.35
N GLN A 59 -3.02 -7.91 -14.92
CA GLN A 59 -3.55 -8.50 -13.70
C GLN A 59 -3.22 -7.63 -12.48
N TYR A 60 -1.94 -7.30 -12.26
CA TYR A 60 -1.53 -6.44 -11.14
C TYR A 60 -2.20 -5.07 -11.19
N TYR A 61 -2.31 -4.48 -12.39
CA TYR A 61 -3.00 -3.21 -12.56
C TYR A 61 -4.47 -3.27 -12.15
N ASN A 62 -5.18 -4.35 -12.48
CA ASN A 62 -6.59 -4.56 -12.11
C ASN A 62 -6.78 -4.88 -10.62
N GLU A 63 -5.78 -5.50 -9.99
CA GLU A 63 -5.80 -5.81 -8.55
C GLU A 63 -5.31 -4.64 -7.69
N THR A 64 -4.61 -3.66 -8.27
CA THR A 64 -4.13 -2.48 -7.52
C THR A 64 -5.26 -1.47 -7.35
N PRO A 65 -5.53 -1.02 -6.11
CA PRO A 65 -6.41 0.12 -5.86
C PRO A 65 -6.05 1.35 -6.73
N ARG A 66 -7.06 1.97 -7.35
CA ARG A 66 -6.96 3.06 -8.33
C ARG A 66 -6.37 4.34 -7.74
N SER A 67 -6.63 4.65 -6.47
CA SER A 67 -6.08 5.85 -5.83
C SER A 67 -4.55 5.80 -5.68
N ILE A 68 -3.97 4.60 -5.65
CA ILE A 68 -2.50 4.39 -5.63
C ILE A 68 -1.88 4.78 -6.98
N THR A 69 -2.61 4.57 -8.07
CA THR A 69 -2.17 4.93 -9.43
C THR A 69 -2.55 6.33 -9.87
N TYR A 70 -3.29 7.07 -9.03
CA TYR A 70 -3.83 8.38 -9.40
C TYR A 70 -2.73 9.36 -9.83
N ARG A 71 -2.93 9.99 -10.99
CA ARG A 71 -2.02 10.99 -11.54
C ARG A 71 -2.78 12.26 -11.88
N LYS A 72 -2.69 13.25 -10.99
CA LYS A 72 -3.39 14.54 -11.10
C LYS A 72 -3.23 15.27 -12.45
N HIS A 73 -2.15 15.03 -13.19
CA HIS A 73 -1.80 15.74 -14.42
C HIS A 73 -1.78 14.84 -15.66
N ASP A 74 -2.29 13.61 -15.59
CA ASP A 74 -2.38 12.75 -16.77
C ASP A 74 -3.56 13.21 -17.64
N LEU A 75 -3.28 13.53 -18.92
CA LEU A 75 -4.24 14.19 -19.82
C LEU A 75 -5.25 13.22 -20.45
N ASN A 76 -5.08 11.91 -20.24
CA ASN A 76 -5.83 10.84 -20.90
C ASN A 76 -6.70 10.00 -19.95
N GLU A 77 -6.90 10.42 -18.69
CA GLU A 77 -7.62 9.60 -17.71
C GLU A 77 -9.15 9.76 -17.77
N ASP A 78 -9.85 8.62 -17.73
CA ASP A 78 -11.30 8.53 -17.56
C ASP A 78 -11.77 9.27 -16.29
N GLU A 79 -12.91 9.96 -16.33
CA GLU A 79 -13.50 10.69 -15.18
C GLU A 79 -13.63 9.84 -13.90
N SER A 80 -13.69 8.51 -14.04
CA SER A 80 -13.72 7.57 -12.91
C SER A 80 -12.46 7.58 -12.04
N ILE A 81 -11.28 7.95 -12.57
CA ILE A 81 -10.03 8.05 -11.80
C ILE A 81 -9.99 9.35 -10.98
N PHE A 82 -10.57 10.43 -11.51
CA PHE A 82 -10.82 11.67 -10.75
C PHE A 82 -11.73 11.43 -9.54
N LEU A 83 -12.65 10.46 -9.64
CA LEU A 83 -13.53 10.07 -8.53
C LEU A 83 -12.74 9.45 -7.36
N PHE A 84 -11.59 8.82 -7.60
CA PHE A 84 -10.79 8.13 -6.57
C PHE A 84 -9.51 8.88 -6.16
N GLY A 85 -9.33 10.13 -6.61
CA GLY A 85 -8.15 10.93 -6.36
C GLY A 85 -7.71 10.98 -4.89
N MET A 86 -6.41 11.14 -4.66
CA MET A 86 -5.85 11.27 -3.31
C MET A 86 -6.39 12.52 -2.61
N ASP A 87 -6.85 12.36 -1.37
CA ASP A 87 -7.25 13.48 -0.53
C ASP A 87 -6.04 14.42 -0.33
N SER A 88 -6.20 15.69 -0.69
CA SER A 88 -5.13 16.69 -0.86
C SER A 88 -4.55 17.19 0.48
N LEU A 89 -4.10 16.28 1.34
CA LEU A 89 -3.39 16.61 2.57
C LEU A 89 -1.88 16.65 2.28
N ALA A 90 -1.23 17.75 2.68
CA ALA A 90 0.22 17.84 2.62
C ALA A 90 0.84 16.85 3.61
N ILE A 91 1.50 15.80 3.10
CA ILE A 91 2.19 14.80 3.92
C ILE A 91 3.61 15.30 4.20
N PRO A 92 4.05 15.35 5.47
CA PRO A 92 5.42 15.74 5.81
C PRO A 92 6.46 14.81 5.16
N LEU A 93 7.60 15.36 4.72
CA LEU A 93 8.68 14.59 4.09
C LEU A 93 9.16 13.41 4.96
N LYS A 94 9.28 13.62 6.27
CA LYS A 94 9.68 12.56 7.21
C LYS A 94 8.72 11.36 7.13
N CYS A 95 7.42 11.61 7.03
CA CYS A 95 6.42 10.55 6.88
C CYS A 95 6.58 9.80 5.56
N LEU A 96 6.88 10.50 4.46
CA LEU A 96 7.13 9.88 3.15
C LEU A 96 8.40 9.01 3.15
N GLN A 97 9.44 9.41 3.88
CA GLN A 97 10.67 8.63 4.00
C GLN A 97 10.46 7.32 4.77
N ASP A 98 9.50 7.30 5.69
CA ASP A 98 9.17 6.13 6.50
C ASP A 98 8.12 5.20 5.82
N GLU A 99 7.56 5.59 4.68
CA GLU A 99 6.54 4.79 3.99
C GLU A 99 7.11 3.54 3.30
N VAL A 100 6.54 2.39 3.65
CA VAL A 100 6.83 1.07 3.04
C VAL A 100 5.66 0.50 2.25
N SER A 101 4.51 1.16 2.33
CA SER A 101 3.25 0.76 1.70
C SER A 101 2.57 1.97 1.09
N PRO A 102 1.85 1.83 -0.03
CA PRO A 102 1.09 2.93 -0.61
C PRO A 102 -0.10 3.36 0.28
N ARG A 103 -0.59 4.57 0.05
CA ARG A 103 -1.83 5.08 0.65
C ARG A 103 -3.02 4.88 -0.27
N ILE A 104 -4.20 4.64 0.30
CA ILE A 104 -5.47 4.66 -0.42
C ILE A 104 -6.33 5.86 0.00
N SER A 105 -7.10 6.43 -0.92
CA SER A 105 -8.03 7.52 -0.60
C SER A 105 -9.27 7.03 0.15
N VAL A 106 -9.94 7.93 0.85
CA VAL A 106 -11.19 7.60 1.54
C VAL A 106 -12.28 7.20 0.53
N LYS A 107 -12.34 7.88 -0.62
CA LYS A 107 -13.32 7.56 -1.68
C LYS A 107 -13.12 6.14 -2.23
N GLU A 108 -11.88 5.71 -2.39
CA GLU A 108 -11.58 4.34 -2.80
C GLU A 108 -11.95 3.34 -1.71
N LEU A 109 -11.64 3.64 -0.45
CA LEU A 109 -12.09 2.82 0.67
C LEU A 109 -13.61 2.66 0.65
N THR A 110 -14.36 3.73 0.41
CA THR A 110 -15.82 3.70 0.30
C THR A 110 -16.28 2.72 -0.78
N HIS A 111 -15.71 2.81 -1.97
CA HIS A 111 -16.03 1.88 -3.05
C HIS A 111 -15.66 0.42 -2.72
N LEU A 112 -14.50 0.18 -2.10
CA LEU A 112 -14.08 -1.17 -1.68
C LEU A 112 -14.99 -1.77 -0.61
N VAL A 113 -15.56 -0.95 0.26
CA VAL A 113 -16.40 -1.40 1.39
C VAL A 113 -17.86 -1.57 0.99
N LEU A 114 -18.41 -0.66 0.18
CA LEU A 114 -19.83 -0.65 -0.19
C LEU A 114 -20.15 -1.61 -1.35
N ASN A 115 -19.19 -1.93 -2.22
CA ASN A 115 -19.40 -2.87 -3.32
C ASN A 115 -19.17 -4.32 -2.84
N PRO A 116 -20.19 -5.21 -2.86
CA PRO A 116 -20.06 -6.59 -2.38
C PRO A 116 -18.95 -7.41 -3.07
N ALA A 117 -18.68 -7.14 -4.35
CA ALA A 117 -17.68 -7.86 -5.14
C ALA A 117 -16.24 -7.56 -4.69
N THR A 118 -15.98 -6.36 -4.20
CA THR A 118 -14.66 -5.91 -3.72
C THR A 118 -14.52 -6.03 -2.20
N ARG A 119 -15.62 -5.94 -1.45
CA ARG A 119 -15.66 -6.06 0.01
C ARG A 119 -15.07 -7.38 0.50
N SER A 120 -15.38 -8.49 -0.18
CA SER A 120 -14.87 -9.82 0.17
C SER A 120 -13.35 -9.96 -0.01
N LYS A 121 -12.76 -9.12 -0.86
CA LYS A 121 -11.33 -9.09 -1.22
C LYS A 121 -10.51 -8.09 -0.40
N THR A 122 -11.13 -7.45 0.59
CA THR A 122 -10.52 -6.38 1.39
C THR A 122 -10.64 -6.67 2.88
N ILE A 123 -9.65 -6.25 3.66
CA ILE A 123 -9.71 -6.23 5.13
C ILE A 123 -9.22 -4.88 5.64
N ILE A 124 -9.95 -4.31 6.60
CA ILE A 124 -9.57 -3.06 7.26
C ILE A 124 -9.09 -3.38 8.68
N ILE A 125 -7.89 -2.93 9.01
CA ILE A 125 -7.24 -3.11 10.30
C ILE A 125 -7.22 -1.75 10.99
N ASP A 126 -8.07 -1.56 11.99
CA ASP A 126 -8.11 -0.35 12.81
C ASP A 126 -7.14 -0.51 13.99
N VAL A 127 -6.05 0.26 13.97
CA VAL A 127 -4.93 0.17 14.94
C VAL A 127 -5.12 1.06 16.17
N ARG A 128 -6.27 1.74 16.28
CA ARG A 128 -6.57 2.61 17.42
C ARG A 128 -6.93 1.79 18.65
N ASP A 129 -6.86 2.44 19.80
CA ASP A 129 -7.23 1.83 21.08
C ASP A 129 -8.68 1.33 21.07
N GLN A 130 -8.91 0.24 21.81
CA GLN A 130 -10.19 -0.44 21.90
C GLN A 130 -11.34 0.50 22.31
N ALA A 131 -11.06 1.51 23.15
CA ALA A 131 -12.05 2.50 23.58
C ALA A 131 -12.51 3.41 22.42
N LEU A 132 -11.57 3.88 21.59
CA LEU A 132 -11.88 4.69 20.41
C LEU A 132 -12.62 3.87 19.35
N TYR A 133 -12.17 2.64 19.12
CA TYR A 133 -12.82 1.71 18.19
C TYR A 133 -14.28 1.41 18.60
N LYS A 134 -14.53 1.15 19.89
CA LYS A 134 -15.89 0.91 20.39
C LYS A 134 -16.80 2.13 20.30
N LYS A 135 -16.23 3.32 20.43
CA LYS A 135 -16.98 4.57 20.29
C LYS A 135 -17.44 4.77 18.84
N GLN A 136 -16.54 4.54 17.88
CA GLN A 136 -16.83 4.70 16.46
C GLN A 136 -15.75 3.98 15.62
N SER A 137 -16.15 3.16 14.66
CA SER A 137 -15.22 2.37 13.82
C SER A 137 -15.64 2.32 12.37
N LEU A 138 -14.69 1.99 11.48
CA LEU A 138 -15.03 1.74 10.08
C LEU A 138 -15.85 0.46 9.93
N ILE A 139 -16.88 0.49 9.10
CA ILE A 139 -17.73 -0.67 8.81
C ILE A 139 -16.87 -1.82 8.26
N GLY A 140 -16.95 -2.98 8.91
CA GLY A 140 -16.20 -4.18 8.50
C GLY A 140 -14.72 -4.20 8.90
N SER A 141 -14.24 -3.20 9.65
CA SER A 141 -12.90 -3.22 10.22
C SER A 141 -12.78 -4.18 11.39
N ILE A 142 -11.58 -4.70 11.61
CA ILE A 142 -11.18 -5.40 12.84
C ILE A 142 -10.32 -4.48 13.69
N ASN A 143 -10.50 -4.51 15.01
CA ASN A 143 -9.65 -3.76 15.92
C ASN A 143 -8.39 -4.56 16.24
N MET A 144 -7.22 -3.96 16.02
CA MET A 144 -5.93 -4.55 16.36
C MET A 144 -5.03 -3.47 16.97
N PRO A 145 -5.30 -3.03 18.21
CA PRO A 145 -4.43 -2.09 18.90
C PRO A 145 -3.07 -2.72 19.15
N LEU A 146 -2.02 -1.90 19.15
CA LEU A 146 -0.67 -2.34 19.48
C LEU A 146 -0.58 -2.72 20.96
N LEU A 147 -0.18 -3.97 21.25
CA LEU A 147 -0.12 -4.51 22.61
C LEU A 147 1.06 -3.96 23.43
N ASP A 148 2.23 -3.80 22.81
CA ASP A 148 3.46 -3.33 23.46
C ASP A 148 4.11 -2.22 22.60
N LYS A 149 3.92 -0.94 22.94
CA LYS A 149 4.65 0.18 22.32
C LYS A 149 5.96 0.41 23.08
N ILE A 150 7.00 -0.38 22.85
CA ILE A 150 8.32 -0.11 23.44
C ILE A 150 9.24 0.49 22.36
N ASP A 151 9.49 1.78 22.47
CA ASP A 151 10.49 2.53 21.70
C ASP A 151 11.71 2.75 22.62
N SER A 152 12.97 2.46 22.24
CA SER A 152 13.82 3.49 21.63
C SER A 152 14.93 2.93 20.73
N LYS A 153 14.96 1.61 20.44
CA LYS A 153 15.96 0.92 19.57
C LYS A 153 15.71 -0.60 19.35
N GLY A 154 14.52 -1.13 19.65
CA GLY A 154 14.25 -2.58 19.67
C GLY A 154 12.83 -2.92 19.21
N ASP A 155 12.74 -3.44 17.99
CA ASP A 155 11.57 -3.58 17.11
C ASP A 155 10.66 -4.77 17.50
N HIS A 156 9.80 -4.62 18.52
CA HIS A 156 8.79 -5.63 18.87
C HIS A 156 7.39 -5.05 19.00
N LEU A 157 6.88 -4.47 17.91
CA LEU A 157 5.43 -4.39 17.72
C LEU A 157 4.88 -5.82 17.68
N LYS A 158 3.87 -6.13 18.48
CA LYS A 158 3.21 -7.45 18.45
C LYS A 158 1.83 -7.33 17.83
N LEU A 159 1.75 -7.70 16.55
CA LEU A 159 0.49 -7.91 15.84
C LEU A 159 0.03 -9.36 16.01
N ASN A 160 -1.28 -9.58 15.98
CA ASN A 160 -1.84 -10.94 15.93
C ASN A 160 -1.77 -11.47 14.49
N LEU A 161 -0.55 -11.84 14.06
CA LEU A 161 -0.30 -12.37 12.72
C LEU A 161 -1.14 -13.61 12.38
N PRO A 162 -1.39 -14.57 13.29
CA PRO A 162 -2.27 -15.71 13.01
C PRO A 162 -3.66 -15.32 12.53
N LEU A 163 -4.27 -14.27 13.10
CA LEU A 163 -5.54 -13.74 12.62
C LEU A 163 -5.42 -13.17 11.21
N LEU A 164 -4.32 -12.52 10.88
CA LEU A 164 -4.13 -11.91 9.56
C LEU A 164 -3.86 -12.95 8.46
N LEU A 165 -3.26 -14.09 8.81
CA LEU A 165 -3.05 -15.20 7.89
C LEU A 165 -4.38 -15.75 7.33
N THR A 166 -5.48 -15.69 8.08
CA THR A 166 -6.81 -16.10 7.58
C THR A 166 -7.36 -15.16 6.51
N HIS A 167 -6.70 -14.01 6.28
CA HIS A 167 -7.05 -13.01 5.28
C HIS A 167 -5.98 -12.84 4.20
N GLN A 168 -5.07 -13.81 4.05
CA GLN A 168 -4.02 -13.77 3.04
C GLN A 168 -4.60 -13.58 1.61
N GLY A 169 -3.92 -12.77 0.81
CA GLY A 169 -4.32 -12.46 -0.57
C GLY A 169 -5.35 -11.33 -0.71
N LYS A 170 -5.99 -10.90 0.38
CA LYS A 170 -6.85 -9.71 0.41
C LYS A 170 -6.01 -8.43 0.48
N THR A 171 -6.56 -7.33 -0.03
CA THR A 171 -5.98 -6.00 0.19
C THR A 171 -6.12 -5.62 1.65
N MET A 172 -5.01 -5.39 2.34
CA MET A 172 -4.97 -5.08 3.76
C MET A 172 -4.85 -3.57 3.96
N ILE A 173 -5.86 -2.95 4.55
CA ILE A 173 -5.93 -1.51 4.73
C ILE A 173 -5.74 -1.18 6.20
N VAL A 174 -4.60 -0.60 6.55
CA VAL A 174 -4.29 -0.15 7.90
C VAL A 174 -4.86 1.26 8.10
N ALA A 175 -5.74 1.42 9.08
CA ALA A 175 -6.41 2.68 9.39
C ALA A 175 -6.16 3.07 10.85
N GLY A 176 -5.82 4.33 11.08
CA GLY A 176 -5.58 4.87 12.42
C GLY A 176 -5.35 6.37 12.36
N ASP A 177 -5.38 7.01 13.53
CA ASP A 177 -5.28 8.47 13.63
C ASP A 177 -3.82 8.95 13.86
N ASP A 178 -2.93 8.06 14.31
CA ASP A 178 -1.50 8.31 14.45
C ASP A 178 -0.72 7.69 13.27
N MET A 179 -0.16 8.55 12.42
CA MET A 179 0.56 8.12 11.22
C MET A 179 1.84 7.34 11.54
N GLN A 180 2.51 7.60 12.67
CA GLN A 180 3.71 6.83 13.04
C GLN A 180 3.35 5.39 13.39
N THR A 181 2.30 5.20 14.18
CA THR A 181 1.73 3.88 14.48
C THR A 181 1.31 3.16 13.19
N VAL A 182 0.58 3.84 12.30
CA VAL A 182 0.14 3.25 11.01
C VAL A 182 1.32 2.82 10.16
N SER A 183 2.33 3.68 9.96
CA SER A 183 3.52 3.35 9.18
C SER A 183 4.31 2.18 9.77
N SER A 184 4.40 2.10 11.10
CA SER A 184 5.13 1.02 11.76
C SER A 184 4.40 -0.32 11.66
N VAL A 185 3.07 -0.33 11.76
CA VAL A 185 2.25 -1.52 11.49
C VAL A 185 2.38 -1.96 10.04
N CYS A 186 2.29 -1.03 9.08
CA CYS A 186 2.52 -1.35 7.66
C CYS A 186 3.90 -1.97 7.44
N ARG A 187 4.95 -1.43 8.05
CA ARG A 187 6.32 -1.98 8.00
C ARG A 187 6.36 -3.40 8.51
N GLN A 188 5.76 -3.66 9.66
CA GLN A 188 5.74 -5.01 10.22
C GLN A 188 5.01 -6.01 9.32
N LEU A 189 3.86 -5.64 8.75
CA LEU A 189 3.11 -6.49 7.83
C LEU A 189 3.91 -6.81 6.57
N VAL A 190 4.53 -5.80 5.95
CA VAL A 190 5.37 -5.98 4.76
C VAL A 190 6.60 -6.85 5.08
N SER A 191 7.30 -6.58 6.19
CA SER A 191 8.44 -7.40 6.63
C SER A 191 8.06 -8.83 6.99
N SER A 192 6.81 -9.05 7.41
CA SER A 192 6.26 -10.39 7.68
C SER A 192 5.73 -11.10 6.41
N GLY A 193 5.93 -10.50 5.23
CA GLY A 193 5.58 -11.11 3.94
C GLY A 193 4.12 -10.96 3.52
N PHE A 194 3.33 -10.12 4.19
CA PHE A 194 1.96 -9.85 3.75
C PHE A 194 1.96 -8.96 2.49
N PRO A 195 1.38 -9.44 1.37
CA PRO A 195 1.27 -8.63 0.16
C PRO A 195 0.08 -7.65 0.27
N LYS A 196 0.00 -6.69 -0.66
CA LYS A 196 -1.16 -5.77 -0.83
C LYS A 196 -1.52 -4.96 0.43
N VAL A 197 -0.51 -4.61 1.24
CA VAL A 197 -0.65 -3.73 2.40
C VAL A 197 -0.76 -2.28 1.92
N CYS A 198 -1.76 -1.56 2.41
CA CYS A 198 -1.99 -0.14 2.15
C CYS A 198 -2.34 0.57 3.46
N SER A 199 -2.03 1.85 3.59
CA SER A 199 -2.54 2.70 4.68
C SER A 199 -3.69 3.59 4.19
N LEU A 200 -4.66 3.88 5.05
CA LEU A 200 -5.69 4.88 4.74
C LEU A 200 -5.07 6.29 4.70
N ASN A 201 -5.39 7.06 3.66
CA ASN A 201 -5.01 8.47 3.57
C ASN A 201 -5.96 9.32 4.42
N GLY A 202 -5.52 9.70 5.61
CA GLY A 202 -6.31 10.46 6.57
C GLY A 202 -6.64 9.65 7.81
N ASN A 203 -7.52 10.21 8.64
CA ASN A 203 -7.87 9.66 9.95
C ASN A 203 -9.17 8.88 9.89
N VAL A 204 -9.37 7.96 10.83
CA VAL A 204 -10.57 7.11 10.88
C VAL A 204 -11.82 7.94 11.14
N THR A 205 -11.73 8.97 11.98
CA THR A 205 -12.85 9.87 12.29
C THR A 205 -12.82 11.15 11.47
N SER A 206 -12.24 11.14 10.28
CA SER A 206 -12.26 12.31 9.40
C SER A 206 -13.69 12.57 8.87
N PRO A 207 -14.02 13.82 8.50
CA PRO A 207 -15.30 14.10 7.84
C PRO A 207 -15.52 13.31 6.55
N ALA A 208 -14.43 13.00 5.82
CA ALA A 208 -14.50 12.23 4.58
C ALA A 208 -14.95 10.77 4.83
N THR A 209 -14.67 10.22 6.01
CA THR A 209 -15.00 8.84 6.37
C THR A 209 -16.39 8.65 6.97
N ILE A 210 -17.19 9.72 7.15
CA ILE A 210 -18.48 9.68 7.88
C ILE A 210 -19.42 8.57 7.39
N GLU A 211 -19.53 8.38 6.08
CA GLU A 211 -20.39 7.36 5.46
C GLU A 211 -19.98 5.91 5.79
N LEU A 212 -18.75 5.72 6.25
CA LEU A 212 -18.17 4.42 6.59
C LEU A 212 -18.13 4.15 8.09
N LEU A 213 -18.62 5.07 8.92
CA LEU A 213 -18.56 4.94 10.37
C LEU A 213 -19.79 4.18 10.91
N ARG A 214 -19.55 3.33 11.89
CA ARG A 214 -20.56 2.64 12.71
C ARG A 214 -20.26 2.80 14.19
#